data_AF-A0A348B446-F1
#
_entry.id   AF-A0A348B446-F1
#
_cell.length_a   1.000
_cell.length_b   1.000
_cell.length_c   1.000
_cell.angle_alpha   90.00
_cell.angle_beta   90.00
_cell.angle_gamma   90.00
#
_symmetry.space_group_name_H-M   'P 1'
#
loop_
_entity.id
_entity.type
_entity.pdbx_description
1 polymer ?
#
loop_
_entity_poly.entity_id
_entity_poly.type
_entity_poly.pdbx_seq_one_letter_code
_entity_poly.pdbx_strand_id
1 'polypeptide(L)'
;MEPFYFTSYGRVVGKAGDVNSLLTELERLSKEDPNCVSWHLKEGHLVQWLTYIGENGLAEMLKGVGEPGEAVTRTREYMVMRRQVTTGLKRKSRRR
;
A
#
# COMPACT_ATOMS: atom_id res chain seq x y z
N MET A 1 7.22 6.32 -12.46
CA MET A 1 7.64 5.52 -11.28
C MET A 1 7.59 4.07 -11.65
N GLU A 2 8.56 3.29 -11.18
CA GLU A 2 8.58 1.84 -11.39
C GLU A 2 7.48 1.16 -10.57
N PRO A 3 6.73 0.22 -11.16
CA PRO A 3 5.70 -0.53 -10.44
C PRO A 3 6.32 -1.53 -9.48
N PHE A 4 5.60 -1.81 -8.39
CA PHE A 4 5.91 -2.94 -7.51
C PHE A 4 5.40 -4.23 -8.15
N TYR A 5 6.21 -5.27 -8.09
CA TYR A 5 5.84 -6.61 -8.54
C TYR A 5 5.78 -7.54 -7.33
N PHE A 6 4.64 -8.19 -7.14
CA PHE A 6 4.51 -9.27 -6.17
C PHE A 6 5.08 -10.53 -6.80
N THR A 7 6.09 -11.10 -6.16
CA THR A 7 6.75 -12.33 -6.62
C THR A 7 6.53 -13.43 -5.61
N SER A 8 6.02 -14.57 -6.07
CA SER A 8 5.82 -15.77 -5.25
C SER A 8 6.54 -16.93 -5.94
N TYR A 9 7.47 -17.57 -5.24
CA TYR A 9 8.28 -18.69 -5.74
C TYR A 9 8.90 -18.43 -7.14
N GLY A 10 9.44 -17.23 -7.34
CA GLY A 10 10.11 -16.83 -8.60
C GLY A 10 9.16 -16.44 -9.74
N ARG A 11 7.85 -16.36 -9.51
CA ARG A 11 6.86 -15.93 -10.49
C ARG A 11 6.21 -14.63 -10.06
N VAL A 12 6.00 -13.72 -11.01
CA VAL A 12 5.19 -12.52 -10.77
C VAL A 12 3.72 -12.94 -10.67
N VAL A 13 3.11 -12.69 -9.52
CA VAL A 13 1.71 -13.02 -9.22
C VAL A 13 0.82 -11.79 -9.09
N GLY A 14 1.41 -10.59 -9.09
CA GLY A 14 0.69 -9.32 -8.97
C GLY A 14 1.54 -8.12 -9.32
N LYS A 15 0.91 -6.97 -9.57
CA LYS A 15 1.58 -5.72 -9.94
C LYS A 15 0.81 -4.50 -9.41
N ALA A 16 1.51 -3.58 -8.76
CA ALA A 16 0.95 -2.31 -8.30
C ALA A 16 1.76 -1.12 -8.84
N GLY A 17 1.09 -0.14 -9.44
CA GLY A 17 1.72 1.09 -9.94
C GLY A 17 1.54 2.29 -9.01
N ASP A 18 0.60 2.21 -8.08
CA ASP A 18 0.22 3.25 -7.13
C ASP A 18 -0.44 2.62 -5.89
N VAL A 19 -0.85 3.45 -4.93
CA VAL A 19 -1.48 2.98 -3.69
C VAL A 19 -2.85 2.33 -3.90
N ASN A 20 -3.61 2.73 -4.94
CA ASN A 20 -4.92 2.12 -5.22
C ASN A 20 -4.74 0.69 -5.70
N SER A 21 -3.89 0.49 -6.72
CA SER A 21 -3.55 -0.82 -7.26
C SER A 21 -2.84 -1.68 -6.22
N LEU A 22 -2.02 -1.10 -5.34
CA LEU A 22 -1.45 -1.80 -4.18
C LEU A 22 -2.56 -2.37 -3.28
N LEU A 23 -3.55 -1.56 -2.90
CA LEU A 23 -4.65 -2.02 -2.05
C LEU A 23 -5.43 -3.17 -2.71
N THR A 24 -5.74 -3.05 -4.00
CA THR A 24 -6.42 -4.11 -4.75
C THR A 24 -5.62 -5.41 -4.75
N GLU A 25 -4.32 -5.35 -5.02
CA GLU A 25 -3.47 -6.54 -5.03
C GLU A 25 -3.29 -7.13 -3.62
N LEU A 26 -3.16 -6.30 -2.59
CA LEU A 26 -3.12 -6.77 -1.20
C LEU A 26 -4.42 -7.48 -0.82
N GLU A 27 -5.59 -6.95 -1.18
CA GLU A 27 -6.88 -7.57 -0.88
C GLU A 27 -7.07 -8.92 -1.58
N ARG A 28 -6.59 -9.05 -2.82
CA ARG A 28 -6.64 -10.30 -3.60
C ARG A 28 -5.63 -11.31 -3.07
N LEU A 29 -4.36 -10.94 -3.00
CA LEU A 29 -3.28 -11.83 -2.60
C LEU A 29 -3.37 -12.23 -1.12
N SER A 30 -3.93 -11.41 -0.24
CA SER A 30 -4.19 -11.84 1.15
C SER A 30 -5.13 -13.04 1.26
N LYS A 31 -5.94 -13.30 0.22
CA LYS A 31 -6.85 -14.46 0.15
C LYS A 31 -6.27 -15.59 -0.69
N GLU A 32 -5.64 -15.26 -1.81
CA GLU A 32 -5.16 -16.23 -2.80
C GLU A 32 -3.74 -16.74 -2.50
N ASP A 33 -2.85 -15.87 -2.00
CA ASP A 33 -1.46 -16.19 -1.67
C ASP A 33 -0.94 -15.31 -0.50
N PRO A 34 -1.41 -15.57 0.74
CA PRO A 34 -1.05 -14.77 1.90
C PRO A 34 0.45 -14.84 2.24
N ASN A 35 1.13 -15.92 1.84
CA ASN A 35 2.55 -16.11 2.08
C ASN A 35 3.39 -15.12 1.25
N CYS A 36 3.03 -14.87 -0.01
CA CYS A 36 3.66 -13.86 -0.84
C CYS A 36 3.60 -12.47 -0.17
N VAL A 37 2.41 -12.09 0.32
CA VAL A 37 2.21 -10.80 1.00
C VAL A 37 3.01 -10.73 2.29
N SER A 38 2.92 -11.75 3.16
CA SER A 38 3.64 -11.79 4.44
C SER A 38 5.16 -11.70 4.23
N TRP A 39 5.70 -12.38 3.23
CA TRP A 39 7.11 -12.32 2.88
C TRP A 39 7.54 -10.91 2.47
N HIS A 40 6.85 -10.28 1.50
CA HIS A 40 7.17 -8.91 1.08
C HIS A 40 7.04 -7.87 2.21
N LEU A 41 6.12 -8.08 3.14
CA LEU A 41 5.95 -7.25 4.33
C LEU A 41 7.13 -7.39 5.30
N LYS A 42 7.49 -8.63 5.66
CA LYS A 42 8.58 -8.94 6.61
C LYS A 42 9.94 -8.50 6.10
N GLU A 43 10.20 -8.67 4.81
CA GLU A 43 11.45 -8.20 4.17
C GLU A 43 11.48 -6.67 3.97
N GLY A 44 10.36 -5.96 4.22
CA GLY A 44 10.29 -4.51 4.06
C GLY A 44 10.25 -4.03 2.61
N HIS A 45 10.03 -4.92 1.64
CA HIS A 45 9.97 -4.60 0.21
C HIS A 45 8.90 -3.53 -0.09
N LEU A 46 7.72 -3.66 0.52
CA LEU A 46 6.63 -2.69 0.34
C LEU A 46 6.98 -1.33 0.96
N VAL A 47 7.59 -1.31 2.14
CA VAL A 47 8.01 -0.07 2.83
C VAL A 47 9.04 0.69 1.99
N GLN A 48 10.02 -0.03 1.45
CA GLN A 48 11.04 0.55 0.57
C GLN A 48 10.43 1.13 -0.70
N TRP A 49 9.56 0.38 -1.38
CA TRP A 49 8.89 0.86 -2.59
C TRP A 49 8.00 2.08 -2.33
N LEU A 50 7.21 2.06 -1.25
CA LEU A 50 6.36 3.19 -0.87
C LEU A 50 7.18 4.45 -0.58
N THR A 51 8.30 4.30 0.12
CA THR A 51 9.25 5.41 0.37
C THR A 51 9.80 5.95 -0.95
N TYR A 52 10.19 5.06 -1.87
CA TYR A 52 10.71 5.45 -3.19
C TYR A 52 9.69 6.24 -4.02
N ILE A 53 8.40 5.87 -3.99
CA ILE A 53 7.34 6.59 -4.70
C ILE A 53 6.82 7.83 -3.94
N GLY A 54 7.39 8.14 -2.77
CA GLY A 54 7.03 9.32 -1.96
C GLY A 54 5.81 9.14 -1.05
N GLU A 55 5.28 7.92 -0.91
CA GLU A 55 4.13 7.59 -0.05
C GLU A 55 4.60 7.29 1.39
N ASN A 56 5.40 8.19 1.97
CA ASN A 56 6.08 8.02 3.26
C ASN A 56 5.12 7.76 4.43
N GLY A 57 3.92 8.35 4.40
CA GLY A 57 2.92 8.14 5.43
C GLY A 57 2.44 6.69 5.48
N LEU A 58 2.21 6.07 4.32
CA LEU A 58 1.85 4.66 4.26
C LEU A 58 3.05 3.76 4.56
N ALA A 59 4.26 4.14 4.11
CA ALA A 59 5.48 3.40 4.41
C ALA A 59 5.70 3.25 5.92
N GLU A 60 5.55 4.33 6.69
CA GLU A 60 5.66 4.28 8.15
C GLU A 60 4.52 3.46 8.78
N MET A 61 3.30 3.57 8.26
CA MET A 61 2.18 2.74 8.71
C MET A 61 2.41 1.26 8.43
N LEU A 62 3.18 0.85 7.43
CA LEU A 62 3.44 -0.57 7.15
C LEU A 62 4.73 -1.09 7.78
N LYS A 63 5.51 -0.24 8.45
CA LYS A 63 6.75 -0.62 9.09
C LYS A 63 6.50 -1.63 10.21
N GLY A 64 7.21 -2.77 10.14
CA GLY A 64 7.08 -3.86 11.11
C GLY A 64 5.79 -4.69 11.00
N VAL A 65 4.92 -4.40 10.03
CA VAL A 65 3.75 -5.24 9.75
C VAL A 65 4.22 -6.53 9.09
N GLY A 66 3.73 -7.68 9.55
CA GLY A 66 4.02 -8.99 8.96
C GLY A 66 2.78 -9.76 8.50
N GLU A 67 1.59 -9.29 8.89
CA GLU A 67 0.32 -9.96 8.67
C GLU A 67 -0.45 -9.33 7.48
N PRO A 68 -0.86 -10.12 6.46
CA PRO A 68 -1.54 -9.59 5.27
C PRO A 68 -2.81 -8.79 5.58
N GLY A 69 -3.65 -9.28 6.50
CA GLY A 69 -4.90 -8.62 6.87
C GLY A 69 -4.68 -7.25 7.55
N GLU A 70 -3.62 -7.13 8.34
CA GLU A 70 -3.23 -5.84 8.94
C GLU A 70 -2.75 -4.86 7.86
N ALA A 71 -1.94 -5.32 6.90
CA ALA A 71 -1.49 -4.49 5.80
C ALA A 71 -2.65 -3.95 4.95
N VAL A 72 -3.65 -4.79 4.64
CA VAL A 72 -4.89 -4.37 3.97
C VAL A 72 -5.60 -3.27 4.78
N THR A 73 -5.76 -3.47 6.08
CA THR A 73 -6.46 -2.55 6.97
C THR A 73 -5.76 -1.19 7.03
N ARG A 74 -4.45 -1.17 7.31
CA ARG A 74 -3.65 0.07 7.38
C ARG A 74 -3.62 0.80 6.03
N THR A 75 -3.51 0.07 4.91
CA THR A 75 -3.56 0.66 3.56
C THR A 75 -4.92 1.29 3.26
N ARG A 76 -6.02 0.64 3.66
CA ARG A 76 -7.38 1.18 3.50
C ARG A 76 -7.59 2.45 4.34
N GLU A 77 -7.15 2.44 5.60
CA GLU A 77 -7.22 3.61 6.50
C GLU A 77 -6.45 4.79 5.92
N TYR A 78 -5.23 4.55 5.44
CA TYR A 78 -4.41 5.56 4.77
C TYR A 78 -5.15 6.21 3.59
N MET A 79 -5.81 5.41 2.76
CA MET A 79 -6.58 5.90 1.61
C MET A 79 -7.77 6.76 2.03
N VAL A 80 -8.44 6.42 3.13
CA VAL A 80 -9.52 7.23 3.70
C VAL A 80 -8.97 8.56 4.22
N MET A 81 -7.87 8.56 4.98
CA MET A 81 -7.23 9.77 5.50
C MET A 81 -6.78 10.71 4.38
N ARG A 82 -6.13 10.17 3.35
CA ARG A 82 -5.66 10.94 2.18
C ARG A 82 -6.80 11.62 1.42
N ARG A 83 -7.98 10.98 1.32
CA ARG A 83 -9.19 11.59 0.72
C ARG A 83 -9.76 12.73 1.59
N GLN A 84 -9.65 12.65 2.92
CA GLN A 84 -10.12 13.71 3.80
C GLN A 84 -9.23 14.97 3.74
N VAL A 85 -7.91 14.79 3.65
CA VAL A 85 -6.96 15.92 3.50
C VAL A 85 -7.22 16.69 2.20
N THR A 86 -7.43 15.98 1.09
CA THR A 86 -7.69 16.60 -0.23
C THR A 86 -9.04 17.32 -0.29
N THR A 87 -10.09 16.78 0.35
CA THR A 87 -11.41 17.42 0.42
C THR A 87 -11.45 18.60 1.39
N GLY A 88 -10.70 18.55 2.49
CA GLY A 88 -10.53 19.67 3.44
C GLY A 88 -9.84 20.89 2.82
N LEU A 89 -8.80 20.69 2.00
CA LEU A 89 -8.11 21.78 1.29
C LEU A 89 -9.04 22.50 0.29
N LYS A 90 -9.86 21.77 -0.47
CA LYS A 90 -10.79 22.37 -1.46
C LYS A 90 -11.84 23.28 -0.81
N ARG A 91 -12.28 23.00 0.43
CA ARG A 91 -13.26 23.84 1.14
C ARG A 91 -12.66 25.16 1.63
N LYS A 92 -11.37 25.22 1.95
CA LYS A 92 -10.68 26.47 2.30
C LYS A 92 -10.40 27.38 1.11
N SER A 93 -10.11 26.80 -0.07
CA SER A 93 -9.83 27.57 -1.30
C SER A 93 -11.07 28.31 -1.86
N ARG A 94 -12.28 27.81 -1.63
CA ARG A 94 -13.54 28.43 -2.10
C ARG A 94 -14.08 29.56 -1.20
N ARG A 95 -13.40 29.86 -0.10
CA ARG A 95 -13.80 30.92 0.86
C ARG A 95 -12.91 32.18 0.79
N ARG A 96 -12.10 32.32 -0.26
CA ARG A 96 -11.37 33.55 -0.57
C ARG A 96 -11.92 34.18 -1.84
#